data_AF-Q1ZM97-F1
#
_entry.id   AF-Q1ZM97-F1
#
_cell.length_a   1.000
_cell.length_b   1.000
_cell.length_c   1.000
_cell.angle_alpha   90.00
_cell.angle_beta   90.00
_cell.angle_gamma   90.00
#
_symmetry.space_group_name_H-M   'P 1'
#
loop_
_entity.id
_entity.type
_entity.pdbx_description
1 polymer ?
#
loop_
_entity_poly.entity_id
_entity_poly.type
_entity_poly.pdbx_seq_one_letter_code
_entity_poly.pdbx_strand_id
1 'polypeptide(L)' 'MYFKNKNKLDVKYDDLISELQDVVVKKYSQHGVSLIKKNISDVSIELSFNIGDNELIAMNVNKESPY' A
#
# COMPACT_ATOMS: atom_id res chain seq x y z
N MET A 1 -4.87 17.72 29.79
CA MET A 1 -5.96 16.83 29.32
C MET A 1 -5.30 15.65 28.60
N TYR A 2 -5.53 14.43 29.06
CA TYR A 2 -4.98 13.22 28.43
C TYR A 2 -5.93 12.79 27.30
N PHE A 3 -5.51 12.97 26.05
CA PHE A 3 -6.17 12.34 24.92
C PHE A 3 -5.77 10.87 24.92
N LYS A 4 -6.58 10.03 25.57
CA LYS A 4 -6.60 8.59 25.29
C LYS A 4 -7.04 8.44 23.84
N ASN A 5 -6.10 8.29 22.91
CA ASN A 5 -6.36 7.80 21.57
C ASN A 5 -6.79 6.33 21.66
N LYS A 6 -8.03 6.13 22.11
CA LYS A 6 -8.82 4.95 21.79
C LYS A 6 -9.18 5.08 20.33
N ASN A 7 -8.44 4.36 19.50
CA ASN A 7 -8.89 3.57 18.36
C ASN A 7 -7.66 3.32 17.49
N LYS A 8 -6.89 2.27 17.83
CA LYS A 8 -6.17 1.52 16.80
C LYS A 8 -7.25 0.99 15.88
N LEU A 9 -7.63 1.79 14.88
CA LEU A 9 -8.35 1.27 13.73
C LEU A 9 -7.41 0.17 13.22
N ASP A 10 -7.83 -1.09 13.34
CA ASP A 10 -7.32 -2.16 12.50
C ASP A 10 -7.69 -1.77 11.08
N VAL A 11 -6.95 -0.81 10.53
CA VAL A 11 -6.95 -0.52 9.11
C VAL A 11 -6.44 -1.80 8.51
N LYS A 12 -7.34 -2.57 7.91
CA LYS A 12 -6.99 -3.74 7.12
C LYS A 12 -6.24 -3.22 5.91
N TYR A 13 -4.93 -3.06 6.05
CA TYR A 13 -4.05 -2.58 4.99
C TYR A 13 -4.24 -3.41 3.72
N ASP A 14 -4.60 -4.69 3.85
CA ASP A 14 -4.92 -5.58 2.73
C ASP A 14 -6.15 -5.11 1.92
N ASP A 15 -7.22 -4.67 2.58
CA ASP A 15 -8.42 -4.18 1.90
C ASP A 15 -8.10 -2.87 1.16
N LEU A 16 -7.37 -1.96 1.81
CA LEU A 16 -6.97 -0.68 1.20
C LEU A 16 -6.00 -0.87 0.02
N ILE A 17 -5.05 -1.80 0.13
CA ILE A 17 -4.15 -2.13 -0.97
C ILE A 17 -4.92 -2.77 -2.13
N SER A 18 -5.92 -3.61 -1.84
CA SER A 18 -6.76 -4.22 -2.87
C SER A 18 -7.56 -3.16 -3.63
N GLU A 19 -8.17 -2.19 -2.93
CA GLU A 19 -8.85 -1.06 -3.56
C GLU A 19 -7.90 -0.22 -4.43
N LEU A 20 -6.67 0.02 -3.97
CA LEU A 20 -5.65 0.73 -4.76
C LEU A 20 -5.28 -0.07 -6.02
N GLN A 21 -5.11 -1.39 -5.91
CA GLN A 21 -4.83 -2.26 -7.06
C GLN A 21 -5.97 -2.21 -8.08
N ASP A 22 -7.22 -2.27 -7.63
CA ASP A 22 -8.40 -2.17 -8.50
C ASP A 22 -8.46 -0.85 -9.27
N VAL A 23 -8.17 0.27 -8.58
CA VAL A 23 -8.09 1.59 -9.23
C VAL A 23 -6.97 1.62 -10.27
N VAL A 24 -5.81 1.06 -9.94
CA VAL A 24 -4.65 1.01 -10.86
C VAL A 24 -4.97 0.22 -12.11
N VAL A 25 -5.56 -0.97 -11.95
CA VAL A 25 -6.00 -1.81 -13.07
C VAL A 25 -7.06 -1.07 -13.89
N LYS A 26 -8.08 -0.50 -13.26
CA LYS A 26 -9.19 0.15 -13.97
C LYS A 26 -8.77 1.38 -14.77
N LYS A 27 -7.79 2.15 -14.27
CA LYS A 27 -7.40 3.43 -14.85
C LYS A 27 -6.15 3.36 -15.72
N TYR A 28 -5.22 2.47 -15.41
CA TYR A 28 -3.88 2.51 -15.98
C TYR A 28 -3.41 1.18 -16.59
N SER A 29 -4.23 0.11 -16.55
CA SER A 29 -3.88 -1.18 -17.21
C SER A 29 -3.59 -1.03 -18.70
N GLN A 30 -4.32 -0.14 -19.40
CA GLN A 30 -4.10 0.18 -20.82
C GLN A 30 -2.70 0.76 -21.10
N HIS A 31 -2.02 1.29 -20.09
CA HIS A 31 -0.66 1.82 -20.16
C HIS A 31 0.39 0.82 -19.66
N GLY A 32 -0.01 -0.44 -19.41
CA GLY A 32 0.86 -1.46 -18.83
C GLY A 32 1.24 -1.19 -17.38
N VAL A 33 0.51 -0.30 -16.69
CA VAL A 33 0.79 0.03 -15.29
C VAL A 33 0.20 -1.06 -14.39
N SER A 34 1.00 -1.56 -13.47
CA SER A 34 0.57 -2.51 -12.43
C SER A 34 1.08 -2.08 -11.06
N LEU A 35 0.33 -2.45 -10.01
CA LEU A 35 0.70 -2.22 -8.61
C LEU A 35 1.00 -3.57 -7.96
N ILE A 36 2.25 -3.77 -7.57
CA ILE A 36 2.73 -4.98 -6.89
C ILE A 36 2.89 -4.68 -5.41
N LYS A 37 2.23 -5.51 -4.59
CA LYS A 37 2.44 -5.54 -3.14
C LYS A 37 3.54 -6.55 -2.80
N LYS A 38 4.58 -6.10 -2.11
CA LYS A 38 5.60 -6.98 -1.51
C LYS A 38 5.54 -6.83 0.00
N ASN A 39 5.38 -7.94 0.71
CA ASN A 39 5.56 -7.94 2.16
C ASN A 39 7.05 -8.01 2.45
N ILE A 40 7.63 -6.93 2.99
CA ILE A 40 9.05 -6.90 3.34
C ILE A 40 9.25 -7.50 4.74
N SER A 41 8.31 -7.27 5.65
CA SER A 41 8.27 -7.88 6.98
C SER A 41 6.84 -7.91 7.53
N ASP A 42 6.64 -8.48 8.73
CA ASP A 42 5.35 -8.45 9.42
C ASP A 42 4.87 -7.00 9.65
N VAL A 43 5.81 -6.06 9.77
CA VAL A 43 5.58 -4.65 10.08
C VAL A 43 5.79 -3.71 8.89
N SER A 44 6.20 -4.20 7.71
CA SER A 44 6.44 -3.34 6.55
C SER A 44 5.97 -3.93 5.24
N ILE A 45 5.34 -3.09 4.42
CA ILE A 45 4.86 -3.42 3.08
C ILE A 45 5.52 -2.46 2.11
N GLU A 46 6.01 -2.98 0.99
CA GLU A 46 6.42 -2.21 -0.17
C GLU A 46 5.34 -2.29 -1.25
N LEU A 47 5.03 -1.14 -1.82
CA LEU A 47 4.10 -0.98 -2.94
C LEU A 47 4.89 -0.45 -4.14
N SER A 48 5.08 -1.29 -5.15
CA SER A 48 5.80 -0.96 -6.38
C SER A 48 4.83 -0.71 -7.53
N PHE A 49 4.88 0.48 -8.12
CA PHE A 49 4.21 0.79 -9.38
C PHE A 49 5.16 0.47 -10.53
N ASN A 50 4.73 -0.40 -11.44
CA ASN A 50 5.52 -0.84 -12.57
C ASN A 50 4.84 -0.45 -13.89
N ILE A 51 5.62 -0.16 -14.92
CA ILE A 51 5.17 -0.11 -16.32
C ILE A 51 5.87 -1.24 -17.06
N GLY A 52 5.11 -2.26 -17.46
CA GLY A 52 5.70 -3.50 -17.99
C GLY A 52 6.70 -4.09 -17.00
N ASP A 53 7.92 -4.33 -17.47
CA ASP A 53 9.01 -4.90 -16.65
C ASP A 53 9.80 -3.84 -15.85
N ASN A 54 9.49 -2.56 -16.01
CA ASN A 54 10.22 -1.47 -15.35
C ASN A 54 9.49 -0.99 -14.09
N GLU A 55 10.19 -0.99 -12.95
CA GLU A 55 9.72 -0.35 -11.72
C GLU A 55 9.84 1.18 -11.86
N LEU A 56 8.73 1.90 -11.68
CA LEU A 56 8.71 3.36 -11.72
C LEU A 56 8.99 3.96 -10.35
N ILE A 57 8.18 3.53 -9.37
CA ILE A 57 8.14 4.10 -8.02
C ILE A 57 7.85 2.96 -7.06
N ALA A 58 8.66 2.85 -6.01
CA ALA A 58 8.40 2.00 -4.86
C ALA A 58 8.12 2.88 -3.64
N MET A 59 7.09 2.51 -2.87
CA MET A 59 6.70 3.16 -1.63
C MET A 59 6.75 2.18 -0.48
N ASN A 60 7.41 2.55 0.62
CA ASN A 60 7.45 1.75 1.83
C ASN A 60 6.43 2.26 2.85
N VAL A 61 5.56 1.35 3.29
CA VAL A 61 4.54 1.59 4.31
C VAL A 61 4.93 0.79 5.55
N ASN A 62 5.36 1.49 6.59
CA ASN A 62 5.58 0.90 7.91
C ASN A 62 4.23 0.83 8.64
N LYS A 63 3.84 -0.38 9.06
CA LYS A 63 2.62 -0.64 9.83
C LYS A 63 2.75 -0.19 11.29
N GLU A 64 3.98 0.00 11.78
CA GLU A 64 4.24 0.60 13.08
C GLU A 64 4.18 2.13 12.96
N SER A 65 3.16 2.71 13.58
CA SER A 65 3.13 4.13 13.93
C SER A 65 4.34 4.43 14.84
N PRO A 66 5.13 5.49 14.60
CA PRO A 66 6.23 5.87 15.48
C PRO A 66 5.80 6.40 16.86
N TYR A 67 4.54 6.23 17.25
CA TYR A 67 3.97 6.69 18.53
C TYR A 67 2.89 5.73 19.03
#